data_AF-A0A553SJL2-F1
#
_entry.id   AF-A0A553SJL2-F1
#
_cell.length_a   1.000
_cell.length_b   1.000
_cell.length_c   1.000
_cell.angle_alpha   90.00
_cell.angle_beta   90.00
_cell.angle_gamma   90.00
#
_symmetry.space_group_name_H-M   'P 1'
#
loop_
_entity.id
_entity.type
_entity.pdbx_description
1 polymer ?
#
loop_
_entity_poly.entity_id
_entity_poly.type
_entity_poly.pdbx_seq_one_letter_code
_entity_poly.pdbx_strand_id
1 'polypeptide(L)'
;MITIDKFMEVVAKAEQLGCKVVYNADKKISFNANMYITIPFLITLENTYALAHEIGHVMDYVNGDLDYDKWLNDWSYRVNAEMSAWVNAYKLLNELGVSLDQWQAHVDSKLRNYFILPEVI
;
A
#
# COMPACT_ATOMS: atom_id res chain seq x y z
N MET A 1 -1.23 -10.15 -16.13
CA MET A 1 -2.65 -10.07 -15.72
C MET A 1 -2.78 -10.81 -14.40
N ILE A 2 -3.44 -10.25 -13.40
CA ILE A 2 -3.61 -10.92 -12.09
C ILE A 2 -4.89 -11.74 -12.07
N THR A 3 -4.86 -12.91 -11.44
CA THR A 3 -6.05 -13.76 -11.22
C THR A 3 -6.77 -13.35 -9.94
N ILE A 4 -8.05 -13.71 -9.85
CA ILE A 4 -8.84 -13.48 -8.63
C ILE A 4 -8.21 -14.21 -7.45
N ASP A 5 -7.84 -15.48 -7.61
CA ASP A 5 -7.22 -16.27 -6.53
C ASP A 5 -5.98 -15.60 -5.97
N LYS A 6 -5.10 -15.11 -6.86
CA LYS A 6 -3.86 -14.44 -6.45
C LYS A 6 -4.15 -13.09 -5.77
N PHE A 7 -5.13 -12.35 -6.25
CA PHE A 7 -5.58 -11.13 -5.58
C PHE A 7 -6.12 -11.43 -4.17
N MET A 8 -6.90 -12.51 -4.02
CA MET A 8 -7.43 -12.92 -2.72
C MET A 8 -6.35 -13.42 -1.75
N GLU A 9 -5.25 -13.99 -2.23
CA GLU A 9 -4.08 -14.28 -1.38
C GLU A 9 -3.47 -13.00 -0.79
N VAL A 10 -3.39 -11.92 -1.58
CA VAL A 10 -2.92 -10.61 -1.08
C VAL A 10 -3.88 -10.05 -0.03
N VAL A 11 -5.21 -10.14 -0.28
CA VAL A 11 -6.24 -9.75 0.70
C VAL A 11 -6.10 -10.56 2.00
N ALA A 12 -5.91 -11.87 1.90
CA ALA A 12 -5.76 -12.74 3.06
C ALA A 12 -4.54 -12.36 3.92
N LYS A 13 -3.47 -11.81 3.34
CA LYS A 13 -2.33 -11.30 4.11
C LYS A 13 -2.70 -10.13 5.02
N ALA A 14 -3.52 -9.20 4.53
CA ALA A 14 -4.02 -8.09 5.37
C ALA A 14 -4.80 -8.64 6.58
N GLU A 15 -5.68 -9.61 6.34
CA GLU A 15 -6.54 -10.19 7.37
C GLU A 15 -5.73 -11.01 8.39
N GLN A 16 -4.69 -11.72 7.96
CA GLN A 16 -3.75 -12.43 8.85
C GLN A 16 -3.01 -11.47 9.80
N LEU A 17 -2.77 -10.22 9.37
CA LEU A 17 -2.18 -9.17 10.19
C LEU A 17 -3.19 -8.48 11.11
N GLY A 18 -4.45 -8.95 11.13
CA GLY A 18 -5.54 -8.35 11.91
C GLY A 18 -6.15 -7.11 11.25
N CYS A 19 -5.82 -6.80 9.99
CA CYS A 19 -6.40 -5.69 9.26
C CYS A 19 -7.57 -6.13 8.40
N LYS A 20 -8.75 -5.56 8.63
CA LYS A 20 -9.97 -5.89 7.90
C LYS A 20 -10.00 -5.21 6.54
N VAL A 21 -10.24 -5.98 5.49
CA VAL A 21 -10.42 -5.45 4.12
C VAL A 21 -11.90 -5.16 3.87
N VAL A 22 -12.20 -3.93 3.42
CA VAL A 22 -13.57 -3.46 3.16
C VAL A 22 -13.69 -3.05 1.70
N TYR A 23 -14.60 -3.70 0.99
CA TYR A 23 -14.86 -3.37 -0.40
C TYR A 23 -15.81 -2.17 -0.51
N ASN A 24 -15.42 -1.15 -1.27
CA ASN A 24 -16.20 0.05 -1.51
C ASN A 24 -15.89 0.59 -2.92
N ALA A 25 -16.91 0.69 -3.77
CA ALA A 25 -16.77 1.10 -5.17
C ALA A 25 -16.27 2.55 -5.33
N ASP A 26 -16.60 3.43 -4.39
CA ASP A 26 -16.40 4.88 -4.51
C ASP A 26 -15.13 5.38 -3.83
N LYS A 27 -14.41 4.49 -3.15
CA LYS A 27 -13.22 4.86 -2.37
C LYS A 27 -11.93 4.38 -3.02
N LYS A 28 -10.90 5.21 -2.87
CA LYS A 28 -9.52 4.84 -3.19
C LYS A 28 -9.02 3.81 -2.20
N ILE A 29 -8.00 3.07 -2.61
CA ILE A 29 -7.30 2.12 -1.75
C ILE A 29 -6.60 2.90 -0.64
N SER A 30 -6.88 2.59 0.62
CA SER A 30 -6.28 3.29 1.76
C SER A 30 -6.37 2.51 3.07
N PHE A 31 -5.29 2.52 3.85
CA PHE A 31 -5.21 2.09 5.24
C PHE A 31 -5.61 3.19 6.25
N ASN A 32 -6.09 2.79 7.43
CA ASN A 32 -6.23 3.68 8.59
C ASN A 32 -5.94 2.97 9.93
N ALA A 33 -5.66 3.75 10.97
CA ALA A 33 -5.26 3.27 12.30
C ALA A 33 -6.30 2.37 13.01
N ASN A 34 -7.56 2.33 12.55
CA ASN A 34 -8.54 1.38 13.07
C ASN A 34 -8.37 -0.03 12.48
N MET A 35 -7.27 -0.31 11.77
CA MET A 35 -6.96 -1.60 11.13
C MET A 35 -7.96 -1.96 10.03
N TYR A 36 -8.21 -0.99 9.14
CA TYR A 36 -9.00 -1.21 7.93
C TYR A 36 -8.24 -0.79 6.67
N ILE A 37 -8.32 -1.61 5.63
CA ILE A 37 -7.98 -1.22 4.26
C ILE A 37 -9.28 -1.18 3.45
N THR A 38 -9.55 -0.05 2.81
CA THR A 38 -10.64 0.04 1.83
C THR A 38 -10.11 -0.31 0.45
N ILE A 39 -10.86 -1.06 -0.36
CA ILE A 39 -10.50 -1.38 -1.75
C ILE A 39 -11.71 -1.28 -2.71
N PRO A 40 -11.51 -0.93 -3.99
CA PRO A 40 -12.56 -0.97 -5.00
C PRO A 40 -12.84 -2.41 -5.45
N PHE A 41 -13.97 -2.63 -6.13
CA PHE A 41 -14.34 -3.94 -6.71
C PHE A 41 -13.55 -4.30 -7.99
N LEU A 42 -12.62 -3.44 -8.41
CA LEU A 42 -11.86 -3.61 -9.64
C LEU A 42 -10.55 -4.36 -9.36
N ILE A 43 -10.42 -5.56 -9.90
CA ILE A 43 -9.20 -6.38 -9.76
C ILE A 43 -8.27 -6.08 -10.93
N THR A 44 -7.21 -5.33 -10.67
CA THR A 44 -6.14 -5.03 -11.63
C THR A 44 -4.78 -5.21 -10.96
N LEU A 45 -3.73 -5.34 -11.77
CA LEU A 45 -2.36 -5.37 -11.24
C LEU A 45 -2.04 -4.09 -10.47
N GLU A 46 -2.50 -2.93 -10.97
CA GLU A 46 -2.32 -1.65 -10.30
C GLU A 46 -3.01 -1.60 -8.93
N ASN A 47 -4.26 -2.06 -8.83
CA ASN A 47 -4.96 -2.12 -7.55
C ASN A 47 -4.35 -3.15 -6.61
N THR A 48 -3.72 -4.20 -7.15
CA THR A 48 -2.97 -5.17 -6.33
C THR A 48 -1.71 -4.54 -5.74
N TYR A 49 -0.96 -3.76 -6.53
CA TYR A 49 0.20 -3.02 -6.04
C TYR A 49 -0.20 -2.01 -4.97
N ALA A 50 -1.28 -1.26 -5.18
CA ALA A 50 -1.81 -0.33 -4.20
C ALA A 50 -2.27 -1.05 -2.92
N LEU A 51 -2.96 -2.19 -3.02
CA LEU A 51 -3.32 -2.98 -1.84
C LEU A 51 -2.07 -3.46 -1.09
N ALA A 52 -1.07 -3.99 -1.80
CA ALA A 52 0.17 -4.43 -1.18
C ALA A 52 0.92 -3.28 -0.48
N HIS A 53 0.88 -2.06 -1.03
CA HIS A 53 1.39 -0.86 -0.37
C HIS A 53 0.69 -0.58 0.96
N GLU A 54 -0.64 -0.61 0.99
CA GLU A 54 -1.38 -0.43 2.24
C GLU A 54 -1.11 -1.56 3.24
N ILE A 55 -0.89 -2.79 2.78
CA ILE A 55 -0.44 -3.89 3.65
C ILE A 55 0.98 -3.62 4.20
N GLY A 56 1.85 -2.99 3.41
CA GLY A 56 3.15 -2.52 3.88
C GLY A 56 3.03 -1.56 5.08
N HIS A 57 2.07 -0.63 5.03
CA HIS A 57 1.75 0.24 6.17
C HIS A 57 1.21 -0.53 7.36
N VAL A 58 0.36 -1.54 7.14
CA VAL A 58 -0.13 -2.43 8.22
C VAL A 58 1.02 -3.17 8.88
N MET A 59 1.98 -3.71 8.12
CA MET A 59 3.14 -4.41 8.66
C MET A 59 3.97 -3.50 9.56
N ASP A 60 4.29 -2.29 9.08
CA ASP A 60 5.06 -1.32 9.87
C ASP A 60 4.27 -0.87 11.11
N TYR A 61 2.94 -0.71 11.02
CA TYR A 61 2.09 -0.37 12.15
C TYR A 61 2.05 -1.46 13.22
N VAL A 62 1.87 -2.72 12.83
CA VAL A 62 1.82 -3.86 13.75
C VAL A 62 3.17 -4.09 14.44
N ASN A 63 4.29 -3.82 13.75
CA ASN A 63 5.63 -3.95 14.31
C ASN A 63 6.04 -2.77 15.20
N GLY A 64 5.27 -1.68 15.21
CA GLY A 64 5.62 -0.45 15.92
C GLY A 64 6.63 0.44 15.19
N ASP A 65 6.89 0.18 13.91
CA ASP A 65 7.78 0.96 13.05
C ASP A 65 7.05 2.18 12.42
N LEU A 66 5.71 2.16 12.37
CA LEU A 66 4.87 3.27 11.93
C LEU A 66 4.17 3.99 13.10
N ASP A 67 4.60 5.21 13.36
CA ASP A 67 3.92 6.21 14.18
C ASP A 67 2.86 6.91 13.32
N TYR A 68 1.59 6.53 13.50
CA TYR A 68 0.48 6.99 12.67
C TYR A 68 0.28 8.51 12.73
N ASP A 69 0.46 9.12 13.91
CA ASP A 69 0.28 10.57 14.07
C ASP A 69 1.39 11.34 13.33
N LYS A 70 2.64 10.87 13.40
CA LYS A 70 3.73 11.46 12.61
C LYS A 70 3.54 11.23 11.12
N TRP A 71 3.06 10.06 10.71
CA TRP A 71 2.80 9.77 9.30
C TRP A 71 1.82 10.76 8.67
N LEU A 72 0.81 11.22 9.41
CA LEU A 72 -0.14 12.21 8.93
C LEU A 72 0.38 13.65 8.96
N ASN A 73 1.24 13.99 9.93
CA ASN A 73 1.54 15.38 10.27
C ASN A 73 2.99 15.82 9.99
N ASP A 74 3.92 14.90 9.73
CA ASP A 74 5.33 15.18 9.43
C ASP A 74 5.69 14.69 8.03
N TRP A 75 5.97 15.63 7.13
CA TRP A 75 6.31 15.32 5.75
C TRP A 75 7.55 14.44 5.60
N SER A 76 8.59 14.71 6.38
CA SER A 76 9.85 13.97 6.30
C SER A 76 9.68 12.52 6.80
N TYR A 77 8.93 12.37 7.89
CA TYR A 77 8.55 11.06 8.41
C TYR A 77 7.67 10.32 7.39
N ARG A 78 6.72 11.03 6.78
CA ARG A 78 5.81 10.45 5.79
C ARG A 78 6.55 9.86 4.60
N VAL A 79 7.50 10.58 4.01
CA VAL A 79 8.27 10.05 2.88
C VAL A 79 9.00 8.74 3.24
N ASN A 80 9.57 8.66 4.44
CA ASN A 80 10.22 7.43 4.91
C ASN A 80 9.23 6.28 5.12
N ALA A 81 8.07 6.55 5.73
CA ALA A 81 7.01 5.57 5.91
C ALA A 81 6.49 5.01 4.57
N GLU A 82 6.27 5.88 3.58
CA GLU A 82 5.83 5.46 2.24
C GLU A 82 6.89 4.58 1.55
N MET A 83 8.18 4.93 1.65
CA MET A 83 9.26 4.10 1.10
C MET A 83 9.34 2.73 1.77
N SER A 84 9.20 2.68 3.10
CA SER A 84 9.15 1.42 3.87
C SER A 84 7.99 0.54 3.41
N ALA A 85 6.79 1.11 3.30
CA ALA A 85 5.60 0.40 2.85
C ALA A 85 5.78 -0.19 1.43
N TRP A 86 6.40 0.54 0.51
CA TRP A 86 6.72 0.00 -0.83
C TRP A 86 7.74 -1.15 -0.79
N VAL A 87 8.74 -1.10 0.10
CA VAL A 87 9.69 -2.21 0.29
C VAL A 87 8.97 -3.45 0.83
N ASN A 88 8.09 -3.29 1.82
CA ASN A 88 7.28 -4.38 2.34
C ASN A 88 6.34 -4.97 1.29
N ALA A 89 5.69 -4.10 0.50
CA ALA A 89 4.84 -4.50 -0.62
C ALA A 89 5.59 -5.34 -1.65
N TYR A 90 6.82 -4.93 -2.03
CA TYR A 90 7.67 -5.69 -2.94
C TYR A 90 7.95 -7.11 -2.40
N LYS A 91 8.36 -7.20 -1.13
CA LYS A 91 8.66 -8.50 -0.49
C LYS A 91 7.43 -9.40 -0.48
N LEU A 92 6.27 -8.86 -0.11
CA LEU A 92 5.01 -9.58 -0.08
C LEU A 92 4.61 -10.10 -1.46
N LEU A 93 4.61 -9.23 -2.47
CA LEU A 93 4.21 -9.59 -3.83
C LEU A 93 5.16 -10.64 -4.43
N ASN A 94 6.46 -10.51 -4.17
CA ASN A 94 7.45 -11.49 -4.59
C ASN A 94 7.26 -12.85 -3.90
N GLU A 95 6.98 -12.86 -2.59
CA GLU A 95 6.67 -14.08 -1.82
C GLU A 95 5.42 -14.80 -2.38
N LEU A 96 4.39 -14.05 -2.74
CA LEU A 96 3.14 -14.59 -3.28
C LEU A 96 3.23 -14.93 -4.78
N GLY A 97 4.34 -14.64 -5.45
CA GLY A 97 4.52 -14.86 -6.88
C GLY A 97 3.59 -14.00 -7.75
N VAL A 98 3.27 -12.79 -7.30
CA VAL A 98 2.58 -11.79 -8.13
C VAL A 98 3.59 -11.21 -9.12
N SER A 99 3.17 -11.03 -10.39
CA SER A 99 4.03 -10.36 -11.37
C SER A 99 4.42 -8.96 -10.86
N LEU A 100 5.71 -8.65 -11.00
CA LEU A 100 6.30 -7.34 -10.69
C LEU A 100 6.65 -6.57 -11.98
N ASP A 101 6.01 -6.92 -13.09
CA ASP A 101 6.16 -6.20 -14.35
C ASP A 101 5.77 -4.73 -14.13
N GLN A 102 6.64 -3.82 -14.58
CA GLN A 102 6.47 -2.37 -14.40
C GLN A 102 6.43 -1.90 -12.92
N TRP A 103 6.81 -2.74 -11.95
CA TRP A 103 6.82 -2.39 -10.53
C TRP A 103 7.63 -1.10 -10.26
N GLN A 104 8.87 -1.06 -10.76
CA GLN A 104 9.74 0.10 -10.56
C GLN A 104 9.11 1.37 -11.12
N ALA A 105 8.63 1.33 -12.38
CA ALA A 105 7.97 2.47 -13.00
C ALA A 105 6.70 2.90 -12.23
N HIS A 106 5.94 1.95 -11.69
CA HIS A 106 4.79 2.23 -10.84
C HIS A 106 5.20 2.95 -9.55
N VAL A 107 6.15 2.39 -8.79
CA VAL A 107 6.62 2.98 -7.53
C VAL A 107 7.24 4.36 -7.76
N ASP A 108 8.08 4.51 -8.78
CA ASP A 108 8.69 5.79 -9.16
C ASP A 108 7.61 6.85 -9.43
N SER A 109 6.53 6.48 -10.13
CA SER A 109 5.40 7.39 -10.40
C SER A 109 4.66 7.84 -9.13
N LYS A 110 4.55 6.96 -8.12
CA LYS A 110 3.88 7.27 -6.84
C LYS A 110 4.79 8.14 -5.97
N LEU A 111 6.06 7.76 -5.84
CA LEU A 111 7.04 8.48 -5.02
C LEU A 111 7.34 9.88 -5.56
N ARG A 112 7.37 10.06 -6.90
CA ARG A 112 7.62 11.36 -7.52
C ARG A 112 6.69 12.46 -6.98
N ASN A 113 5.43 12.14 -6.65
CA ASN A 113 4.48 13.11 -6.14
C ASN A 113 4.89 13.75 -4.80
N TYR A 114 5.73 13.06 -4.02
CA TYR A 114 6.30 13.59 -2.77
C TYR A 114 7.51 14.51 -2.98
N PHE A 115 8.00 14.65 -4.21
CA PHE A 115 9.14 15.51 -4.54
C PHE A 115 8.76 16.63 -5.52
N ILE A 116 7.49 16.70 -5.92
CA ILE A 116 6.94 17.86 -6.62
C ILE A 116 6.70 18.94 -5.56
N LEU A 117 7.68 19.83 -5.40
CA LEU A 117 7.51 21.05 -4.63
C LEU A 117 6.41 21.90 -5.29
N PRO A 118 5.54 22.59 -4.53
CA PRO A 118 4.69 23.63 -5.10
C PRO A 118 5.58 24.58 -5.91
N GLU A 119 5.17 24.97 -7.11
CA GLU A 119 5.82 26.07 -7.81
C GLU A 119 5.90 27.24 -6.83
N VAL A 120 7.12 27.69 -6.54
CA VAL A 120 7.33 28.91 -5.77
C VAL A 120 6.83 30.04 -6.67
N ILE A 121 5.60 30.49 -6.42
CA ILE A 121 5.01 31.68 -7.06
C ILE A 121 5.64 32.93 -6.45
#